data_AF-A0A443A6B3-F1
#
_entry.id   AF-A0A443A6B3-F1
#
_cell.length_a   1.000
_cell.length_b   1.000
_cell.length_c   1.000
_cell.angle_alpha   90.00
_cell.angle_beta   90.00
_cell.angle_gamma   90.00
#
_symmetry.space_group_name_H-M   'P 1'
#
loop_
_entity.id
_entity.type
_entity.pdbx_description
1 polymer ?
#
loop_
_entity_poly.entity_id
_entity_poly.type
_entity_poly.pdbx_seq_one_letter_code
_entity_poly.pdbx_strand_id
1 'polypeptide(L)'
;MPENRLSLWRAFVPRWAHLPLSGEGAARFGGRWNPVGAPTIYAAGELSTAWAEYNQGFVQYPALIAQLALSGARLADLTDADELTRLGVTADINRCEWRDVMDQGLVPETHTLRDRLIADGQHGVIYPSFMSPGGTCVALWRWNESNTPRLKVIDPDHRLPKTPASWL
;
A
#
# COMPACT_ATOMS: atom_id res chain seq x y z
N MET A 1 -12.09 -19.23 14.16
CA MET A 1 -10.90 -18.37 14.32
C MET A 1 -11.34 -16.94 14.05
N PRO A 2 -11.05 -15.95 14.91
CA PRO A 2 -11.32 -14.57 14.54
C PRO A 2 -10.54 -14.24 13.27
N GLU A 3 -11.23 -13.77 12.23
CA GLU A 3 -10.56 -13.29 11.02
C GLU A 3 -9.56 -12.21 11.43
N ASN A 4 -8.28 -12.40 11.11
CA ASN A 4 -7.26 -11.38 11.36
C ASN A 4 -7.67 -10.12 10.58
N ARG A 5 -8.00 -9.06 11.32
CA ARG A 5 -8.55 -7.81 10.77
C ARG A 5 -7.61 -6.66 11.11
N LEU A 6 -7.11 -5.99 10.08
CA LEU A 6 -6.23 -4.84 10.20
C LEU A 6 -7.00 -3.56 9.88
N SER A 7 -6.80 -2.53 10.70
CA SER A 7 -7.23 -1.17 10.37
C SER A 7 -6.08 -0.46 9.68
N LEU A 8 -6.35 0.14 8.54
CA LEU A 8 -5.36 0.89 7.76
C LEU A 8 -5.89 2.29 7.45
N TRP A 9 -5.00 3.20 7.12
CA TRP A 9 -5.31 4.57 6.72
C TRP A 9 -4.73 4.85 5.35
N ARG A 10 -5.56 5.34 4.44
CA ARG A 10 -5.12 5.70 3.09
C ARG A 10 -5.36 7.19 2.87
N ALA A 11 -4.27 7.92 2.67
CA ALA A 11 -4.31 9.30 2.21
C ALA A 11 -4.20 9.34 0.68
N PHE A 12 -5.06 10.12 0.03
CA PHE A 12 -5.06 10.27 -1.43
C PHE A 12 -5.69 11.60 -1.86
N VAL A 13 -5.48 11.96 -3.13
CA VAL A 13 -5.98 13.22 -3.70
C VAL A 13 -7.52 13.22 -3.72
N PRO A 14 -8.21 14.26 -3.18
CA PRO A 14 -9.67 14.31 -3.06
C PRO A 14 -10.45 14.03 -4.35
N ARG A 15 -9.88 14.36 -5.52
CA ARG A 15 -10.44 14.05 -6.85
C ARG A 15 -10.80 12.56 -7.02
N TRP A 16 -10.07 11.66 -6.34
CA TRP A 16 -10.25 10.20 -6.43
C TRP A 16 -11.11 9.62 -5.30
N ALA A 17 -11.80 10.45 -4.51
CA ALA A 17 -12.64 10.00 -3.40
C ALA A 17 -13.78 9.05 -3.79
N HIS A 18 -14.14 8.97 -5.07
CA HIS A 18 -15.14 8.03 -5.59
C HIS A 18 -14.57 6.63 -5.86
N LEU A 19 -13.25 6.45 -5.79
CA LEU A 19 -12.55 5.18 -6.00
C LEU A 19 -11.46 4.96 -4.92
N PRO A 20 -11.82 4.95 -3.62
CA PRO A 20 -10.86 4.88 -2.52
C PRO A 20 -10.08 3.54 -2.48
N LEU A 21 -10.55 2.53 -3.19
CA LEU A 21 -9.95 1.19 -3.29
C LEU A 21 -9.36 0.91 -4.69
N SER A 22 -9.19 1.94 -5.54
CA SER A 22 -8.49 1.77 -6.82
C SER A 22 -6.98 1.72 -6.61
N GLY A 23 -6.33 0.80 -7.32
CA GLY A 23 -4.88 0.68 -7.43
C GLY A 23 -4.32 1.27 -8.74
N GLU A 24 -5.15 1.89 -9.58
CA GLU A 24 -4.76 2.33 -10.93
C GLU A 24 -3.68 3.40 -10.93
N GLY A 25 -3.66 4.29 -9.94
CA GLY A 25 -2.59 5.27 -9.79
C GLY A 25 -1.22 4.61 -9.62
N ALA A 26 -1.14 3.61 -8.74
CA ALA A 26 0.08 2.82 -8.54
C ALA A 26 0.43 2.00 -9.80
N ALA A 27 -0.56 1.40 -10.47
CA ALA A 27 -0.32 0.68 -11.72
C ALA A 27 0.24 1.60 -12.81
N ARG A 28 -0.25 2.84 -12.92
CA ARG A 28 0.16 3.76 -13.98
C ARG A 28 1.62 4.21 -13.85
N PHE A 29 2.07 4.48 -12.62
CA PHE A 29 3.38 5.08 -12.38
C PHE A 29 4.41 4.10 -11.79
N GLY A 30 3.97 2.92 -11.35
CA GLY A 30 4.78 2.05 -10.51
C GLY A 30 4.93 2.61 -9.09
N GLY A 31 5.65 1.87 -8.27
CA GLY A 31 5.95 2.24 -6.89
C GLY A 31 7.05 1.37 -6.32
N ARG A 32 7.44 1.63 -5.07
CA ARG A 32 8.45 0.83 -4.36
C ARG A 32 8.13 -0.66 -4.42
N TRP A 33 6.88 -1.03 -4.24
CA TRP A 33 6.41 -2.40 -4.13
C TRP A 33 5.52 -2.82 -5.31
N ASN A 34 5.63 -2.18 -6.48
CA ASN A 34 4.93 -2.62 -7.69
C ASN A 34 5.54 -2.09 -8.98
N PRO A 35 5.63 -2.92 -10.03
CA PRO A 35 5.98 -2.45 -11.36
C PRO A 35 4.84 -1.65 -12.00
N VAL A 36 5.15 -0.95 -13.09
CA VAL A 36 4.14 -0.36 -13.98
C VAL A 36 3.23 -1.48 -14.51
N GLY A 37 1.93 -1.20 -14.60
CA GLY A 37 0.89 -2.14 -14.99
C GLY A 37 0.34 -3.00 -13.84
N ALA A 38 0.95 -2.97 -12.64
CA ALA A 38 0.50 -3.75 -11.49
C ALA A 38 -0.27 -2.87 -10.47
N PRO A 39 -1.59 -3.06 -10.30
CA PRO A 39 -2.37 -2.35 -9.29
C PRO A 39 -1.90 -2.69 -7.87
N THR A 40 -1.80 -1.66 -7.03
CA THR A 40 -1.39 -1.80 -5.63
C THR A 40 -2.10 -0.77 -4.77
N ILE A 41 -2.58 -1.19 -3.60
CA ILE A 41 -3.03 -0.29 -2.54
C ILE A 41 -1.85 -0.01 -1.63
N TYR A 42 -1.47 1.26 -1.54
CA TYR A 42 -0.61 1.76 -0.47
C TYR A 42 -1.47 2.35 0.62
N ALA A 43 -1.26 1.91 1.86
CA ALA A 43 -1.91 2.44 3.05
C ALA A 43 -0.91 2.40 4.23
N ALA A 44 -1.26 3.02 5.34
CA ALA A 44 -0.47 3.00 6.57
C ALA A 44 -1.20 2.28 7.70
N GLY A 45 -0.44 1.76 8.67
CA GLY A 45 -0.96 1.21 9.93
C GLY A 45 -1.35 2.29 10.94
N GLU A 46 -1.03 3.55 10.68
CA GLU A 46 -1.35 4.67 11.56
C GLU A 46 -1.83 5.89 10.76
N LEU A 47 -2.77 6.65 11.33
CA LEU A 47 -3.27 7.89 10.71
C LEU A 47 -2.16 8.93 10.48
N SER A 48 -1.27 9.10 11.48
CA SER A 48 -0.12 10.01 11.40
C SER A 48 0.82 9.62 10.27
N THR A 49 1.05 8.32 10.09
CA THR A 49 1.91 7.77 9.04
C THR A 49 1.30 7.96 7.66
N ALA A 50 -0.01 7.73 7.48
CA ALA A 50 -0.68 8.01 6.22
C ALA A 50 -0.55 9.49 5.80
N TRP A 51 -0.68 10.41 6.76
CA TRP A 51 -0.50 11.84 6.50
C TRP A 51 0.95 12.21 6.18
N ALA A 52 1.91 11.65 6.92
CA ALA A 52 3.34 11.91 6.70
C ALA A 52 3.81 11.41 5.33
N GLU A 53 3.42 10.20 4.93
CA GLU A 53 3.77 9.59 3.64
C GLU A 53 3.15 10.37 2.46
N TYR A 54 1.90 10.83 2.59
CA TYR A 54 1.27 11.65 1.55
C TYR A 54 2.01 12.97 1.31
N ASN A 55 2.60 13.53 2.36
CA ASN A 55 3.34 14.80 2.31
C ASN A 55 4.85 14.61 2.15
N GLN A 56 5.32 13.46 1.62
CA GLN A 56 6.74 13.24 1.32
C GLN A 56 7.30 14.26 0.30
N GLY A 57 6.46 14.81 -0.57
CA GLY A 57 6.88 15.84 -1.54
C GLY A 57 6.98 17.24 -0.93
N PHE A 58 7.79 18.11 -1.54
CA PHE A 58 7.95 19.51 -1.13
C PHE A 58 6.66 20.34 -1.18
N VAL A 59 5.72 19.97 -2.05
CA VAL A 59 4.43 20.68 -2.20
C VAL A 59 3.33 19.88 -1.51
N GLN A 60 2.70 20.51 -0.52
CA GLN A 60 1.55 19.93 0.18
C GLN A 60 0.26 20.29 -0.55
N TYR A 61 -0.45 19.28 -1.03
CA TYR A 61 -1.79 19.42 -1.59
C TYR A 61 -2.83 18.97 -0.57
N PRO A 62 -4.10 19.40 -0.68
CA PRO A 62 -5.18 18.83 0.12
C PRO A 62 -5.21 17.30 -0.05
N ALA A 63 -5.45 16.59 1.05
CA ALA A 63 -5.62 15.14 1.06
C ALA A 63 -7.00 14.78 1.63
N LEU A 64 -7.57 13.69 1.12
CA LEU A 64 -8.61 12.97 1.82
C LEU A 64 -7.97 11.74 2.45
N ILE A 65 -8.25 11.50 3.74
CA ILE A 65 -7.81 10.29 4.44
C ILE A 65 -9.02 9.43 4.75
N ALA A 66 -8.98 8.17 4.32
CA ALA A 66 -10.01 7.18 4.63
C ALA A 66 -9.44 6.05 5.49
N GLN A 67 -10.21 5.60 6.48
CA GLN A 67 -9.92 4.37 7.20
C GLN A 67 -10.39 3.17 6.37
N LEU A 68 -9.55 2.15 6.29
CA LEU A 68 -9.82 0.89 5.62
C LEU A 68 -9.83 -0.25 6.63
N ALA A 69 -10.65 -1.25 6.39
CA ALA A 69 -10.62 -2.53 7.09
C ALA A 69 -10.18 -3.63 6.11
N LEU A 70 -9.07 -4.28 6.44
CA LEU A 70 -8.51 -5.40 5.69
C LEU A 70 -8.75 -6.69 6.49
N SER A 71 -9.30 -7.73 5.87
CA SER A 71 -9.43 -9.06 6.48
C SER A 71 -9.00 -10.17 5.54
N GLY A 72 -8.51 -11.28 6.12
CA GLY A 72 -8.09 -12.46 5.36
C GLY A 72 -6.79 -12.28 4.57
N ALA A 73 -6.00 -11.26 4.90
CA ALA A 73 -4.73 -11.01 4.22
C ALA A 73 -3.61 -11.87 4.81
N ARG A 74 -2.71 -12.28 3.92
CA ARG A 74 -1.39 -12.83 4.26
C ARG A 74 -0.41 -11.77 3.82
N LEU A 75 0.25 -11.14 4.77
CA LEU A 75 1.20 -10.06 4.53
C LEU A 75 2.53 -10.51 5.07
N ALA A 76 3.58 -10.34 4.28
CA ALA A 76 4.94 -10.54 4.79
C ALA A 76 5.37 -9.28 5.56
N ASP A 77 5.73 -9.43 6.83
CA ASP A 77 6.15 -8.33 7.69
C ASP A 77 7.66 -8.07 7.56
N LEU A 78 8.01 -7.06 6.77
CA LEU A 78 9.40 -6.65 6.54
C LEU A 78 9.93 -5.72 7.64
N THR A 79 9.18 -5.55 8.73
CA THR A 79 9.64 -4.93 9.98
C THR A 79 10.14 -5.97 10.98
N ASP A 80 9.78 -7.25 10.79
CA ASP A 80 10.24 -8.37 11.61
C ASP A 80 11.58 -8.94 11.08
N ALA A 81 12.60 -8.93 11.94
CA ALA A 81 13.93 -9.43 11.62
C ALA A 81 13.96 -10.94 11.31
N ASP A 82 13.11 -11.74 11.96
CA ASP A 82 13.03 -13.17 11.71
C ASP A 82 12.37 -13.45 10.36
N GLU A 83 11.38 -12.63 9.97
CA GLU A 83 10.76 -12.73 8.65
C GLU A 83 11.73 -12.33 7.54
N LEU A 84 12.46 -11.22 7.70
CA LEU A 84 13.51 -10.82 6.76
C LEU A 84 14.54 -11.95 6.55
N THR A 85 14.97 -12.59 7.65
CA THR A 85 15.89 -13.74 7.60
C THR A 85 15.29 -14.92 6.83
N ARG A 86 14.02 -15.28 7.08
CA ARG A 86 13.32 -16.34 6.34
C ARG A 86 13.19 -16.05 4.86
N LEU A 87 12.99 -14.78 4.50
CA LEU A 87 12.87 -14.34 3.10
C LEU A 87 14.24 -14.24 2.39
N GLY A 88 15.34 -14.27 3.16
CA GLY A 88 16.70 -14.12 2.65
C GLY A 88 17.00 -12.69 2.20
N VAL A 89 16.41 -11.70 2.86
CA VAL A 89 16.63 -10.27 2.57
C VAL A 89 17.07 -9.54 3.84
N THR A 90 17.74 -8.40 3.67
CA THR A 90 18.11 -7.53 4.81
C THR A 90 17.12 -6.38 4.94
N ALA A 91 17.17 -5.67 6.06
CA ALA A 91 16.35 -4.47 6.28
C ALA A 91 16.59 -3.36 5.24
N ASP A 92 17.72 -3.40 4.49
CA ASP A 92 18.04 -2.43 3.45
C ASP A 92 17.11 -2.51 2.24
N ILE A 93 16.36 -3.61 2.07
CA ILE A 93 15.30 -3.70 1.06
C ILE A 93 14.29 -2.54 1.19
N ASN A 94 14.07 -2.08 2.43
CA ASN A 94 13.17 -0.96 2.74
C ASN A 94 13.79 0.41 2.41
N ARG A 95 15.08 0.47 2.06
CA ARG A 95 15.81 1.68 1.62
C ARG A 95 16.15 1.65 0.13
N CYS A 96 15.66 0.64 -0.61
CA CYS A 96 15.89 0.53 -2.05
C CYS A 96 15.49 1.82 -2.79
N GLU A 97 16.44 2.39 -3.55
CA GLU A 97 16.24 3.54 -4.45
C GLU A 97 15.51 3.10 -5.74
N TRP A 98 14.32 2.55 -5.54
CA TRP A 98 13.53 1.90 -6.59
C TRP A 98 13.23 2.80 -7.79
N ARG A 99 13.10 4.12 -7.59
CA ARG A 99 12.86 5.07 -8.68
C ARG A 99 14.05 5.14 -9.62
N ASP A 100 15.24 5.37 -9.08
CA ASP A 100 16.47 5.47 -9.86
C ASP A 100 16.78 4.17 -10.60
N VAL A 101 16.51 3.01 -9.97
CA VAL A 101 16.65 1.70 -10.61
C VAL A 101 15.67 1.53 -11.77
N MET A 102 14.40 1.93 -11.59
CA MET A 102 13.41 1.89 -12.66
C MET A 102 13.73 2.86 -13.80
N ASP A 103 14.23 4.06 -13.50
CA ASP A 103 14.63 5.07 -14.50
C ASP A 103 15.81 4.59 -15.35
N GLN A 104 16.66 3.72 -14.80
CA GLN A 104 17.73 3.03 -15.53
C GLN A 104 17.24 1.83 -16.36
N GLY A 105 15.94 1.51 -16.33
CA GLY A 105 15.35 0.36 -17.02
C GLY A 105 15.65 -0.98 -16.35
N LEU A 106 16.09 -0.96 -15.09
CA LEU A 106 16.40 -2.15 -14.31
C LEU A 106 15.22 -2.53 -13.40
N VAL A 107 15.27 -3.74 -12.84
CA VAL A 107 14.23 -4.25 -11.92
C VAL A 107 14.69 -4.02 -10.47
N PRO A 108 13.96 -3.24 -9.65
CA PRO A 108 14.24 -3.09 -8.22
C PRO A 108 14.15 -4.42 -7.47
N GLU A 109 15.01 -4.61 -6.46
CA GLU A 109 14.97 -5.79 -5.61
C GLU A 109 13.62 -5.99 -4.91
N THR A 110 12.92 -4.89 -4.60
CA THR A 110 11.56 -4.91 -4.03
C THR A 110 10.53 -5.51 -4.98
N HIS A 111 10.72 -5.37 -6.30
CA HIS A 111 9.84 -5.97 -7.31
C HIS A 111 10.15 -7.46 -7.45
N THR A 112 11.42 -7.84 -7.45
CA THR A 112 11.85 -9.25 -7.41
C THR A 112 11.32 -9.96 -6.16
N LEU A 113 11.40 -9.31 -4.98
CA LEU A 113 10.85 -9.84 -3.74
C LEU A 113 9.32 -9.96 -3.82
N ARG A 114 8.63 -8.95 -4.35
CA ARG A 114 7.18 -9.01 -4.59
C ARG A 114 6.80 -10.25 -5.39
N ASP A 115 7.49 -10.52 -6.50
CA ASP A 115 7.11 -11.63 -7.38
C ASP A 115 7.30 -13.00 -6.70
N ARG A 116 8.37 -13.15 -5.91
CA ARG A 116 8.57 -14.32 -5.03
C ARG A 116 7.43 -14.45 -4.01
N LEU A 117 7.10 -13.37 -3.31
CA LEU A 117 6.05 -13.36 -2.29
C LEU A 117 4.67 -13.68 -2.88
N ILE A 118 4.36 -13.18 -4.08
CA ILE A 118 3.12 -13.52 -4.81
C ILE A 118 3.09 -15.01 -5.16
N ALA A 119 4.21 -15.58 -5.62
CA ALA A 119 4.32 -17.01 -5.91
C ALA A 119 4.10 -17.87 -4.65
N ASP A 120 4.55 -17.38 -3.49
CA ASP A 120 4.33 -18.00 -2.18
C ASP A 120 2.92 -17.73 -1.60
N GLY A 121 2.06 -17.02 -2.36
CA GLY A 121 0.68 -16.74 -2.00
C GLY A 121 0.49 -15.60 -1.01
N GLN A 122 1.50 -14.77 -0.77
CA GLN A 122 1.32 -13.52 -0.05
C GLN A 122 0.47 -12.55 -0.86
N HIS A 123 -0.31 -11.75 -0.15
CA HIS A 123 -1.20 -10.75 -0.74
C HIS A 123 -0.59 -9.34 -0.73
N GLY A 124 0.48 -9.15 0.03
CA GLY A 124 1.15 -7.86 0.20
C GLY A 124 2.29 -7.94 1.20
N VAL A 125 2.81 -6.77 1.55
CA VAL A 125 3.87 -6.59 2.55
C VAL A 125 3.51 -5.50 3.55
N ILE A 126 3.96 -5.67 4.80
CA ILE A 126 4.10 -4.58 5.78
C ILE A 126 5.55 -4.13 5.73
N TYR A 127 5.80 -2.83 5.72
CA TYR A 127 7.15 -2.27 5.65
C TYR A 127 7.24 -0.98 6.48
N PRO A 128 8.42 -0.60 6.98
CA PRO A 128 8.56 0.60 7.82
C PRO A 128 8.33 1.87 7.01
N SER A 129 7.66 2.85 7.61
CA SER A 129 7.53 4.18 7.03
C SER A 129 8.87 4.92 7.04
N PHE A 130 9.17 5.61 5.94
CA PHE A 130 10.33 6.50 5.88
C PHE A 130 9.99 7.88 6.46
N MET A 131 8.75 8.34 6.25
CA MET A 131 8.31 9.67 6.66
C MET A 131 7.92 9.78 8.14
N SER A 132 7.59 8.65 8.76
CA SER A 132 7.15 8.57 10.16
C SER A 132 7.90 7.44 10.87
N PRO A 133 9.05 7.72 11.51
CA PRO A 133 9.81 6.72 12.26
C PRO A 133 8.93 5.97 13.26
N GLY A 134 8.99 4.64 13.25
CA GLY A 134 8.14 3.76 14.08
C GLY A 134 6.74 3.50 13.52
N GLY A 135 6.32 4.18 12.46
CA GLY A 135 5.09 3.92 11.72
C GLY A 135 5.26 2.82 10.67
N THR A 136 4.15 2.20 10.29
CA THR A 136 4.11 1.10 9.34
C THR A 136 3.29 1.44 8.10
N CYS A 137 3.71 0.88 6.97
CA CYS A 137 3.05 0.99 5.69
C CYS A 137 2.70 -0.40 5.17
N VAL A 138 1.67 -0.47 4.33
CA VAL A 138 1.21 -1.69 3.67
C VAL A 138 1.16 -1.45 2.17
N ALA A 139 1.73 -2.38 1.41
CA ALA A 139 1.49 -2.49 -0.02
C ALA A 139 0.71 -3.79 -0.28
N LEU A 140 -0.54 -3.67 -0.73
CA LEU A 140 -1.45 -4.80 -1.00
C LEU A 140 -1.64 -4.96 -2.51
N TRP A 141 -1.36 -6.16 -3.03
CA TRP A 141 -1.35 -6.44 -4.47
C TRP A 141 -2.58 -7.15 -4.99
N ARG A 142 -3.34 -7.81 -4.10
CA ARG A 142 -4.59 -8.50 -4.44
C ARG A 142 -5.63 -8.22 -3.37
N TRP A 143 -6.83 -7.83 -3.79
CA TRP A 143 -7.96 -7.56 -2.89
C TRP A 143 -9.28 -7.67 -3.64
N ASN A 144 -10.35 -8.01 -2.93
CA ASN A 144 -11.73 -8.00 -3.43
C ASN A 144 -12.01 -8.84 -4.69
N GLU A 145 -11.11 -9.78 -5.00
CA GLU A 145 -11.29 -10.84 -6.00
C GLU A 145 -11.56 -12.20 -5.30
N SER A 146 -11.98 -13.21 -6.06
CA SER A 146 -12.17 -14.57 -5.54
C SER A 146 -10.89 -15.12 -4.90
N ASN A 147 -11.00 -15.65 -3.68
CA ASN A 147 -9.89 -16.21 -2.89
C ASN A 147 -8.78 -15.21 -2.53
N THR A 148 -9.08 -13.91 -2.50
CA THR A 148 -8.16 -12.85 -2.06
C THR A 148 -8.69 -12.16 -0.80
N PRO A 149 -7.88 -11.38 -0.07
CA PRO A 149 -8.37 -10.65 1.09
C PRO A 149 -9.45 -9.64 0.73
N ARG A 150 -10.26 -9.33 1.74
CA ARG A 150 -11.33 -8.34 1.62
C ARG A 150 -10.84 -7.00 2.18
N LEU A 151 -10.86 -5.98 1.34
CA LEU A 151 -10.55 -4.61 1.71
C LEU A 151 -11.81 -3.76 1.58
N LYS A 152 -12.19 -3.09 2.67
CA LYS A 152 -13.35 -2.20 2.72
C LYS A 152 -12.92 -0.82 3.17
N VAL A 153 -13.53 0.22 2.59
CA VAL A 153 -13.51 1.56 3.19
C VAL A 153 -14.53 1.62 4.31
N ILE A 154 -14.18 2.27 5.43
CA ILE A 154 -15.12 2.53 6.52
C ILE A 154 -15.90 3.80 6.17
N ASP A 155 -17.12 3.63 5.69
CA ASP A 155 -18.03 4.71 5.32
C ASP A 155 -19.50 4.31 5.58
N PRO A 156 -19.91 4.16 6.85
CA PRO A 156 -21.24 3.63 7.21
C PRO A 156 -22.39 4.56 6.78
N ASP A 157 -22.13 5.87 6.71
CA ASP A 157 -23.12 6.88 6.34
C ASP A 157 -23.09 7.21 4.84
N HIS A 158 -22.28 6.50 4.05
CA HIS A 158 -22.13 6.71 2.60
C HIS A 158 -21.76 8.16 2.23
N ARG A 159 -20.81 8.75 2.98
CA ARG A 159 -20.34 10.13 2.79
C ARG A 159 -19.39 10.25 1.60
N LEU A 160 -18.75 9.16 1.18
CA LEU A 160 -17.88 9.20 0.02
C LEU A 160 -18.71 9.35 -1.27
N PRO A 161 -18.21 10.15 -2.23
CA PRO A 161 -18.86 10.32 -3.51
C PRO A 161 -18.96 8.98 -4.24
N LYS A 162 -20.01 8.80 -5.05
CA LYS A 162 -20.18 7.59 -5.87
C LYS A 162 -19.55 7.74 -7.26
N THR A 163 -19.38 8.98 -7.72
CA THR A 163 -18.89 9.30 -9.06
C THR A 163 -17.99 10.54 -9.02
N PRO A 164 -17.20 10.81 -10.08
CA PRO A 164 -16.45 12.06 -10.20
C PRO A 164 -17.34 13.31 -10.12
N ALA A 165 -18.61 13.21 -10.54
CA ALA A 165 -19.56 14.32 -10.58
C ALA A 165 -20.22 14.62 -9.23
N SER A 166 -19.99 13.82 -8.19
CA SER A 166 -20.63 13.99 -6.88
C SER A 166 -20.16 15.23 -6.09
N TRP A 167 -19.18 15.98 -6.60
CA TRP A 167 -18.69 17.23 -6.02
C TRP A 167 -18.99 18.47 -6.88
N LEU A 168 -19.79 18.31 -7.95
CA LEU A 168 -20.30 19.42 -8.76
C LEU A 168 -21.58 19.99 -8.16
#